data_AF-W2Q9T4-F1
#
_entry.id   AF-W2Q9T4-F1
#
_cell.length_a   1.000
_cell.length_b   1.000
_cell.length_c   1.000
_cell.angle_alpha   90.00
_cell.angle_beta   90.00
_cell.angle_gamma   90.00
#
_symmetry.space_group_name_H-M   'P 1'
#
loop_
_entity.id
_entity.type
_entity.pdbx_description
1 polymer ?
#
loop_
_entity_poly.entity_id
_entity_poly.type
_entity_poly.pdbx_seq_one_letter_code
_entity_poly.pdbx_strand_id
1 'polypeptide(L)'
;MLRTAFRLRTALPAQRRIAACVSRSFSSYPDHEVIGLPSLSPTMETGNMSKWNMKEGDAISAGDIVCEIETDKAVVDYEATDDMYLAKILIPEGAENIPVGQPMMEEGKEAAVAVPSEVAEAIAMVQSDSPLVAAEGFSKLSHATFNNPVGKEAAGEAGAIKAIVDAMERNISNGTVQEDGCHALRNVAFHCLPNLVLAREQGAIAAVLKAMETHPENEALQAEGLWALLVFCSNTEENAAVAKPHASLVHKAVATYPTNADIQSRGRFLTVLFA
;
A
#
# COMPACT_ATOMS: atom_id res chain seq x y z
N MET A 1 4.74 34.20 -76.28
CA MET A 1 3.69 33.31 -75.74
C MET A 1 4.36 32.16 -75.00
N LEU A 2 4.00 32.02 -73.71
CA LEU A 2 4.17 30.87 -72.80
C LEU A 2 5.54 30.15 -72.72
N ARG A 3 6.34 30.55 -71.72
CA ARG A 3 7.42 29.71 -71.15
C ARG A 3 6.96 29.11 -69.82
N THR A 4 7.20 27.82 -69.72
CA THR A 4 6.90 26.85 -68.67
C THR A 4 7.43 27.27 -67.30
N ALA A 5 6.57 27.33 -66.28
CA ALA A 5 6.95 27.60 -64.89
C ALA A 5 7.10 26.28 -64.13
N PHE A 6 8.34 25.87 -63.88
CA PHE A 6 8.70 24.78 -62.97
C PHE A 6 8.68 25.34 -61.54
N ARG A 7 7.67 24.98 -60.74
CA ARG A 7 7.63 25.32 -59.31
C ARG A 7 8.39 24.25 -58.52
N LEU A 8 9.59 24.60 -58.04
CA LEU A 8 10.32 23.86 -57.02
C LEU A 8 9.54 23.90 -55.70
N ARG A 9 9.11 22.73 -55.21
CA ARG A 9 8.64 22.54 -53.83
C ARG A 9 9.87 22.45 -52.92
N THR A 10 10.16 23.51 -52.18
CA THR A 10 11.11 23.46 -51.06
C THR A 10 10.42 22.84 -49.84
N ALA A 11 10.94 21.70 -49.39
CA ALA A 11 10.51 21.00 -48.18
C ALA A 11 10.87 21.81 -46.93
N LEU A 12 9.90 21.98 -46.02
CA LEU A 12 10.12 22.52 -44.67
C LEU A 12 10.71 21.43 -43.76
N PRO A 13 11.64 21.76 -42.86
CA PRO A 13 12.22 20.78 -41.95
C PRO A 13 11.24 20.42 -40.83
N ALA A 14 11.13 19.12 -40.55
CA ALA A 14 10.38 18.58 -39.44
C ALA A 14 10.99 19.01 -38.10
N GLN A 15 10.28 19.85 -37.35
CA GLN A 15 10.65 20.19 -35.97
C GLN A 15 10.47 18.95 -35.08
N ARG A 16 11.59 18.47 -34.54
CA ARG A 16 11.66 17.48 -33.47
C ARG A 16 10.91 18.01 -32.25
N ARG A 17 9.77 17.39 -31.91
CA ARG A 17 9.19 17.51 -30.57
C ARG A 17 10.08 16.75 -29.60
N ILE A 18 10.82 17.49 -28.78
CA ILE A 18 11.44 16.96 -27.57
C ILE A 18 10.28 16.58 -26.65
N ALA A 19 10.05 15.27 -26.49
CA ALA A 19 9.19 14.77 -25.43
C ALA A 19 9.85 15.16 -24.11
N ALA A 20 9.25 16.13 -23.41
CA ALA A 20 9.62 16.42 -22.04
C ALA A 20 9.35 15.15 -21.22
N CYS A 21 10.43 14.50 -20.79
CA CYS A 21 10.39 13.51 -19.73
C CYS A 21 9.89 14.24 -18.48
N VAL A 22 8.61 14.06 -18.16
CA VAL A 22 8.09 14.45 -16.85
C VAL A 22 8.69 13.44 -15.87
N SER A 23 9.83 13.83 -15.30
CA SER A 23 10.31 13.30 -14.03
C SER A 23 9.21 13.54 -13.01
N ARG A 24 8.29 12.58 -12.85
CA ARG A 24 7.45 12.51 -11.65
C ARG A 24 8.37 12.13 -10.52
N SER A 25 8.82 13.14 -9.77
CA SER A 25 9.37 12.95 -8.44
C SER A 25 8.33 12.16 -7.65
N PHE A 26 8.60 10.88 -7.40
CA PHE A 26 7.74 10.02 -6.59
C PHE A 26 7.88 10.46 -5.14
N SER A 27 7.07 11.43 -4.76
CA SER A 27 6.71 11.77 -3.40
C SER A 27 5.33 12.41 -3.51
N SER A 28 4.32 11.57 -3.77
CA SER A 28 2.93 12.00 -3.68
C SER A 28 2.49 11.73 -2.25
N TYR A 29 3.07 12.44 -1.28
CA TYR A 29 2.42 12.59 0.00
C TYR A 29 1.05 13.25 -0.25
N PRO A 30 0.01 12.94 0.53
CA PRO A 30 -1.26 13.67 0.49
C PRO A 30 -1.01 15.17 0.61
N ASP A 31 -2.00 15.99 0.28
CA ASP A 31 -1.93 17.43 0.52
C ASP A 31 -1.56 17.67 2.00
N HIS A 32 -0.37 18.24 2.22
CA HIS A 32 0.22 18.50 3.53
C HIS A 32 0.50 19.99 3.69
N GLU A 33 0.34 20.48 4.90
CA GLU A 33 0.63 21.85 5.29
C GLU A 33 1.87 21.88 6.17
N VAL A 34 2.80 22.78 5.86
CA VAL A 34 4.04 22.93 6.62
C VAL A 34 3.79 23.93 7.73
N ILE A 35 3.83 23.47 8.97
CA ILE A 35 3.67 24.31 10.15
C ILE A 35 5.04 24.79 10.62
N GLY A 36 5.20 26.11 10.67
CA GLY A 36 6.39 26.75 11.23
C GLY A 36 6.26 26.98 12.74
N LEU A 37 7.41 27.16 13.41
CA LEU A 37 7.44 27.52 14.82
C LEU A 37 6.62 28.80 15.07
N PRO A 38 5.53 28.75 15.86
CA PRO A 38 4.71 29.92 16.11
C PRO A 38 5.41 30.88 17.09
N SER A 39 5.05 32.16 17.01
CA SER A 39 5.47 33.13 18.01
C SER A 39 4.60 32.97 19.26
N LEU A 40 5.17 32.35 20.31
CA LEU A 40 4.48 32.11 21.58
C LEU A 40 4.66 33.26 22.59
N SER A 41 5.40 34.32 22.23
CA SER A 41 5.60 35.52 23.06
C SER A 41 5.86 36.76 22.20
N PRO A 42 5.41 37.97 22.61
CA PRO A 42 5.55 39.21 21.83
C PRO A 42 6.99 39.60 21.46
N THR A 43 7.98 39.06 22.17
CA THR A 43 9.41 39.33 21.95
C THR A 43 10.19 38.08 21.53
N MET A 44 9.52 37.00 21.15
CA MET A 44 10.17 35.74 20.79
C MET A 44 10.76 35.83 19.37
N GLU A 45 12.08 35.66 19.27
CA GLU A 45 12.80 35.53 17.99
C GLU A 45 13.23 34.09 17.71
N THR A 46 13.57 33.34 18.77
CA THR A 46 13.97 31.92 18.71
C THR A 46 13.31 31.10 19.82
N GLY A 47 13.20 29.79 19.62
CA GLY A 47 12.75 28.80 20.61
C GLY A 47 13.54 27.50 20.54
N ASN A 48 13.40 26.65 21.56
CA ASN A 48 14.03 25.34 21.64
C ASN A 48 12.95 24.24 21.68
N MET A 49 13.19 23.13 21.00
CA MET A 49 12.26 21.99 21.01
C MET A 49 12.57 21.09 22.20
N SER A 50 11.75 21.16 23.26
CA SER A 50 12.00 20.41 24.50
C SER A 50 11.61 18.94 24.34
N LYS A 51 10.38 18.68 23.89
CA LYS A 51 9.82 17.33 23.81
C LYS A 51 8.69 17.22 22.80
N TRP A 52 8.65 16.11 22.06
CA TRP A 52 7.49 15.72 21.24
C TRP A 52 6.58 14.78 22.05
N ASN A 53 5.29 15.11 22.14
CA ASN A 53 4.29 14.27 22.80
C ASN A 53 3.57 13.33 21.82
N MET A 54 3.68 13.60 20.51
CA MET A 54 3.13 12.80 19.41
C MET A 54 4.22 12.28 18.47
N LYS A 55 3.91 11.23 17.71
CA LYS A 55 4.79 10.60 16.72
C LYS A 55 4.26 10.80 15.31
N GLU A 56 5.16 10.70 14.33
CA GLU A 56 4.78 10.68 12.91
C GLU A 56 3.72 9.58 12.66
N GLY A 57 2.61 9.96 12.04
CA GLY A 57 1.43 9.13 11.79
C GLY A 57 0.31 9.25 12.82
N ASP A 58 0.53 9.91 13.96
CA ASP A 58 -0.50 10.04 15.00
C ASP A 58 -1.63 11.00 14.57
N ALA A 59 -2.86 10.70 15.00
CA ALA A 59 -4.01 11.57 14.85
C ALA A 59 -3.95 12.70 15.89
N ILE A 60 -4.13 13.94 15.44
CA ILE A 60 -4.16 15.15 16.23
C ILE A 60 -5.58 15.70 16.23
N SER A 61 -6.15 15.93 17.41
CA SER A 61 -7.43 16.65 17.54
C SER A 61 -7.17 18.10 17.96
N ALA A 62 -8.09 19.00 17.62
CA ALA A 62 -8.04 20.37 18.11
C ALA A 62 -8.00 20.41 19.64
N GLY A 63 -6.96 21.04 20.20
CA GLY A 63 -6.69 21.12 21.64
C GLY A 63 -5.74 20.05 22.18
N ASP A 64 -5.27 19.10 21.37
CA ASP A 64 -4.23 18.17 21.79
C ASP A 64 -2.84 18.84 21.84
N ILE A 65 -2.03 18.46 22.82
CA ILE A 65 -0.66 18.96 22.98
C ILE A 65 0.29 18.13 22.11
N VAL A 66 0.84 18.74 21.06
CA VAL A 66 1.71 18.06 20.08
C VAL A 66 3.16 18.03 20.57
N CYS A 67 3.67 19.16 21.05
CA CYS A 67 5.04 19.29 21.53
C CYS A 67 5.19 20.41 22.58
N GLU A 68 6.30 20.34 23.33
CA GLU A 68 6.68 21.29 24.37
C GLU A 68 7.83 22.15 23.83
N ILE A 69 7.61 23.46 23.76
CA ILE A 69 8.59 24.43 23.24
C ILE A 69 9.13 25.24 24.42
N GLU A 70 10.44 25.19 24.61
CA GLU A 70 11.12 25.99 25.61
C GLU A 70 11.50 27.36 25.04
N THR A 71 11.10 28.42 25.74
CA THR A 71 11.40 29.82 25.41
C THR A 71 12.24 30.48 26.51
N ASP A 72 12.65 31.74 26.32
CA ASP A 72 13.40 32.50 27.33
C ASP A 72 12.59 32.75 28.64
N LYS A 73 11.27 32.62 28.58
CA LYS A 73 10.38 32.88 29.73
C LYS A 73 9.83 31.62 30.38
N ALA A 74 9.49 30.61 29.58
CA ALA A 74 8.80 29.42 30.04
C ALA A 74 8.86 28.30 29.01
N VAL A 75 8.58 27.08 29.45
CA VAL A 75 8.15 25.99 28.58
C VAL A 75 6.67 26.20 28.29
N VAL A 76 6.33 26.23 27.00
CA VAL A 76 4.97 26.47 26.50
C VAL A 76 4.56 25.30 25.63
N ASP A 77 3.37 24.79 25.87
CA ASP A 77 2.79 23.68 25.12
C ASP A 77 2.22 24.19 23.80
N TYR A 78 2.57 23.54 22.69
CA TYR A 78 1.93 23.78 21.40
C TYR A 78 0.68 22.91 21.29
N GLU A 79 -0.48 23.57 21.31
CA GLU A 79 -1.79 22.96 21.12
C GLU A 79 -2.19 23.03 19.64
N ALA A 80 -2.68 21.91 19.11
CA ALA A 80 -3.19 21.85 17.75
C ALA A 80 -4.49 22.65 17.59
N THR A 81 -4.63 23.36 16.48
CA THR A 81 -5.79 24.22 16.22
C THR A 81 -6.89 23.54 15.41
N ASP A 82 -6.52 22.58 14.55
CA ASP A 82 -7.42 21.84 13.67
C ASP A 82 -7.21 20.32 13.84
N ASP A 83 -8.22 19.54 13.47
CA ASP A 83 -8.14 18.07 13.46
C ASP A 83 -7.34 17.60 12.24
N MET A 84 -6.14 17.07 12.45
CA MET A 84 -5.18 16.70 11.40
C MET A 84 -4.32 15.48 11.81
N TYR A 85 -3.41 15.04 10.95
CA TYR A 85 -2.42 13.99 11.26
C TYR A 85 -1.01 14.54 11.24
N LEU A 86 -0.15 14.10 12.17
CA LEU A 86 1.26 14.45 12.18
C LEU A 86 1.98 13.72 11.05
N ALA A 87 2.23 14.36 9.91
CA ALA A 87 2.84 13.68 8.77
C ALA A 87 4.34 13.46 8.96
N LYS A 88 5.06 14.48 9.43
CA LYS A 88 6.51 14.41 9.60
C LYS A 88 7.03 15.41 10.61
N ILE A 89 8.02 15.00 11.39
CA ILE A 89 8.77 15.87 12.29
C ILE A 89 10.03 16.35 11.56
N LEU A 90 10.15 17.66 11.35
CA LEU A 90 11.31 18.27 10.67
C LEU A 90 12.41 18.68 11.65
N ILE A 91 12.03 18.97 12.89
CA ILE A 91 12.94 19.39 13.95
C ILE A 91 12.98 18.32 15.05
N PRO A 92 14.14 17.67 15.27
CA PRO A 92 14.26 16.64 16.29
C PRO A 92 14.15 17.23 17.71
N GLU A 93 13.79 16.37 18.66
CA GLU A 93 13.80 16.69 20.09
C GLU A 93 15.19 17.16 20.55
N GLY A 94 15.24 18.19 21.40
CA GLY A 94 16.47 18.79 21.90
C GLY A 94 17.15 19.78 20.94
N ALA A 95 16.51 20.15 19.84
CA ALA A 95 17.04 21.19 18.94
C ALA A 95 16.98 22.59 19.59
N GLU A 96 18.08 23.34 19.52
CA GLU A 96 18.22 24.68 20.09
C GLU A 96 18.26 25.78 19.02
N ASN A 97 17.88 27.00 19.38
CA ASN A 97 17.95 28.22 18.56
C ASN A 97 17.14 28.14 17.24
N ILE A 98 15.92 27.62 17.30
CA ILE A 98 14.99 27.56 16.16
C ILE A 98 14.33 28.92 15.97
N PRO A 99 14.54 29.63 14.84
CA PRO A 99 13.88 30.91 14.58
C PRO A 99 12.38 30.74 14.36
N VAL A 100 11.60 31.73 14.81
CA VAL A 100 10.16 31.80 14.57
C VAL A 100 9.86 31.75 13.08
N GLY A 101 8.87 30.93 12.70
CA GLY A 101 8.50 30.67 11.30
C GLY A 101 9.33 29.60 10.60
N GLN A 102 10.37 29.04 11.23
CA GLN A 102 11.06 27.88 10.67
C GLN A 102 10.13 26.65 10.69
N PRO A 103 10.01 25.91 9.56
CA PRO A 103 9.26 24.66 9.49
C PRO A 103 9.64 23.69 10.61
N MET A 104 8.68 23.34 11.46
CA MET A 104 8.88 22.40 12.57
C MET A 104 8.28 21.03 12.29
N MET A 105 7.14 20.99 11.60
CA MET A 105 6.43 19.77 11.23
C MET A 105 5.58 19.96 9.98
N GLU A 106 5.12 18.84 9.44
CA GLU A 106 4.14 18.77 8.36
C GLU A 106 2.87 18.10 8.90
N GLU A 107 1.72 18.71 8.65
CA GLU A 107 0.40 18.17 9.01
C GLU A 107 -0.36 17.77 7.74
N GLY A 108 -1.11 16.67 7.79
CA GLY A 108 -1.90 16.16 6.67
C GLY A 108 -3.39 16.05 7.02
N LYS A 109 -4.26 16.23 6.01
CA LYS A 109 -5.71 15.97 6.16
C LYS A 109 -6.07 14.49 6.13
N GLU A 110 -5.16 13.67 5.64
CA GLU A 110 -5.24 12.21 5.67
C GLU A 110 -4.10 11.67 6.51
N ALA A 111 -4.30 10.53 7.15
CA ALA A 111 -3.24 9.82 7.84
C ALA A 111 -2.10 9.57 6.86
N ALA A 112 -1.01 10.33 6.97
CA ALA A 112 0.25 10.00 6.35
C ALA A 112 0.81 8.81 7.15
N VAL A 113 0.25 7.63 6.90
CA VAL A 113 0.86 6.39 7.33
C VAL A 113 2.26 6.41 6.73
N ALA A 114 3.28 6.37 7.58
CA ALA A 114 4.65 6.18 7.15
C ALA A 114 4.75 4.78 6.54
N VAL A 115 4.39 4.64 5.26
CA VAL A 115 4.51 3.40 4.52
C VAL A 115 6.01 3.11 4.42
N PRO A 116 6.50 1.96 4.93
CA PRO A 116 7.89 1.60 4.78
C PRO A 116 8.30 1.66 3.31
N SER A 117 9.47 2.22 3.00
CA SER A 117 9.95 2.39 1.63
C SER A 117 9.88 1.09 0.82
N GLU A 118 10.17 -0.03 1.45
CA GLU A 118 10.14 -1.37 0.89
C GLU A 118 8.73 -1.80 0.47
N VAL A 119 7.71 -1.42 1.24
CA VAL A 119 6.30 -1.70 0.92
C VAL A 119 5.85 -0.85 -0.26
N ALA A 120 6.18 0.43 -0.27
CA ALA A 120 5.84 1.34 -1.37
C ALA A 120 6.49 0.90 -2.70
N GLU A 121 7.78 0.56 -2.67
CA GLU A 121 8.50 0.03 -3.83
C GLU A 121 7.89 -1.28 -4.33
N ALA A 122 7.55 -2.19 -3.43
CA ALA A 122 6.94 -3.48 -3.80
C ALA A 122 5.58 -3.28 -4.47
N ILE A 123 4.72 -2.40 -3.95
CA ILE A 123 3.41 -2.09 -4.55
C ILE A 123 3.59 -1.49 -5.96
N ALA A 124 4.53 -0.58 -6.14
CA ALA A 124 4.83 0.00 -7.46
C ALA A 124 5.26 -1.07 -8.49
N MET A 125 6.03 -2.07 -8.05
CA MET A 125 6.44 -3.19 -8.89
C MET A 125 5.26 -4.12 -9.22
N VAL A 126 4.39 -4.41 -8.25
CA VAL A 126 3.15 -5.18 -8.45
C VAL A 126 2.23 -4.52 -9.49
N GLN A 127 2.19 -3.19 -9.52
CA GLN A 127 1.38 -2.42 -10.47
C GLN A 127 1.95 -2.40 -11.90
N SER A 128 3.15 -2.94 -12.13
CA SER A 128 3.75 -3.01 -13.45
C SER A 128 2.94 -3.88 -14.42
N ASP A 129 2.94 -3.49 -15.71
CA ASP A 129 2.36 -4.29 -16.79
C ASP A 129 3.21 -5.54 -17.12
N SER A 130 4.47 -5.59 -16.66
CA SER A 130 5.35 -6.74 -16.87
C SER A 130 5.06 -7.85 -15.85
N PRO A 131 4.69 -9.07 -16.28
CA PRO A 131 4.43 -10.19 -15.37
C PRO A 131 5.64 -10.53 -14.47
N LEU A 132 6.85 -10.38 -15.00
CA LEU A 132 8.09 -10.66 -14.27
C LEU A 132 8.34 -9.63 -13.16
N VAL A 133 8.07 -8.35 -13.45
CA VAL A 133 8.24 -7.28 -12.46
C VAL A 133 7.15 -7.37 -11.39
N ALA A 134 5.92 -7.72 -11.77
CA ALA A 134 4.85 -7.95 -10.82
C ALA A 134 5.17 -9.13 -9.87
N ALA A 135 5.71 -10.24 -10.39
CA ALA A 135 6.16 -11.37 -9.58
C ALA A 135 7.28 -10.99 -8.60
N GLU A 136 8.27 -10.21 -9.04
CA GLU A 136 9.31 -9.69 -8.14
C GLU A 136 8.70 -8.77 -7.05
N GLY A 137 7.71 -7.95 -7.42
CA GLY A 137 6.93 -7.13 -6.49
C GLY A 137 6.23 -7.96 -5.42
N PHE A 138 5.58 -9.08 -5.80
CA PHE A 138 4.95 -10.00 -4.86
C PHE A 138 5.94 -10.61 -3.87
N SER A 139 7.13 -11.00 -4.35
CA SER A 139 8.19 -11.55 -3.50
C SER A 139 8.68 -10.51 -2.49
N LYS A 140 8.96 -9.27 -2.94
CA LYS A 140 9.37 -8.17 -2.04
C LYS A 140 8.30 -7.85 -1.01
N LEU A 141 7.04 -7.76 -1.43
CA LEU A 141 5.93 -7.50 -0.52
C LEU A 141 5.74 -8.62 0.50
N SER A 142 5.91 -9.88 0.07
CA SER A 142 5.87 -11.03 0.96
C SER A 142 6.98 -10.97 2.01
N HIS A 143 8.21 -10.60 1.63
CA HIS A 143 9.31 -10.42 2.57
C HIS A 143 9.06 -9.26 3.55
N ALA A 144 8.53 -8.13 3.07
CA ALA A 144 8.24 -6.97 3.92
C ALA A 144 7.15 -7.25 4.97
N THR A 145 6.23 -8.17 4.67
CA THR A 145 5.08 -8.48 5.54
C THR A 145 5.26 -9.77 6.36
N PHE A 146 6.20 -10.64 6.01
CA PHE A 146 6.42 -11.90 6.72
C PHE A 146 6.86 -11.66 8.16
N ASN A 147 6.10 -12.21 9.13
CA ASN A 147 6.33 -11.99 10.57
C ASN A 147 6.46 -10.51 11.00
N ASN A 148 5.88 -9.59 10.23
CA ASN A 148 5.94 -8.15 10.49
C ASN A 148 4.52 -7.56 10.58
N PRO A 149 3.93 -7.48 11.79
CA PRO A 149 2.58 -6.93 11.98
C PRO A 149 2.44 -5.49 11.46
N VAL A 150 3.41 -4.62 11.76
CA VAL A 150 3.41 -3.22 11.31
C VAL A 150 3.49 -3.13 9.79
N GLY A 151 4.35 -3.94 9.16
CA GLY A 151 4.45 -4.00 7.70
C GLY A 151 3.18 -4.50 7.02
N LYS A 152 2.41 -5.39 7.66
CA LYS A 152 1.12 -5.86 7.15
C LYS A 152 0.08 -4.74 7.16
N GLU A 153 -0.10 -4.06 8.29
CA GLU A 153 -1.06 -2.96 8.42
C GLU A 153 -0.73 -1.85 7.42
N ALA A 154 0.54 -1.42 7.37
CA ALA A 154 1.01 -0.43 6.42
C ALA A 154 0.79 -0.85 4.95
N ALA A 155 0.99 -2.13 4.62
CA ALA A 155 0.71 -2.63 3.27
C ALA A 155 -0.79 -2.58 2.93
N GLY A 156 -1.66 -2.90 3.89
CA GLY A 156 -3.11 -2.79 3.71
C GLY A 156 -3.56 -1.36 3.45
N GLU A 157 -3.11 -0.43 4.31
CA GLU A 157 -3.38 1.00 4.22
C GLU A 157 -2.84 1.62 2.93
N ALA A 158 -1.67 1.17 2.48
CA ALA A 158 -1.07 1.57 1.20
C ALA A 158 -1.77 0.97 -0.05
N GLY A 159 -2.82 0.15 0.12
CA GLY A 159 -3.58 -0.43 -0.99
C GLY A 159 -2.94 -1.65 -1.64
N ALA A 160 -2.05 -2.35 -0.94
CA ALA A 160 -1.36 -3.53 -1.49
C ALA A 160 -2.32 -4.65 -1.91
N ILE A 161 -3.39 -4.88 -1.15
CA ILE A 161 -4.37 -5.94 -1.45
C ILE A 161 -5.01 -5.71 -2.81
N LYS A 162 -5.54 -4.50 -3.06
CA LYS A 162 -6.12 -4.13 -4.36
C LYS A 162 -5.10 -4.21 -5.48
N ALA A 163 -3.87 -3.75 -5.23
CA ALA A 163 -2.80 -3.83 -6.22
C ALA A 163 -2.48 -5.29 -6.62
N ILE A 164 -2.45 -6.21 -5.66
CA ILE A 164 -2.23 -7.64 -5.95
C ILE A 164 -3.42 -8.22 -6.73
N VAL A 165 -4.65 -7.92 -6.32
CA VAL A 165 -5.86 -8.37 -7.03
C VAL A 165 -5.83 -7.91 -8.49
N ASP A 166 -5.55 -6.64 -8.74
CA ASP A 166 -5.48 -6.09 -10.09
C ASP A 166 -4.36 -6.73 -10.92
N ALA A 167 -3.20 -7.00 -10.30
CA ALA A 167 -2.11 -7.68 -10.96
C ALA A 167 -2.47 -9.14 -11.32
N MET A 168 -3.16 -9.86 -10.43
CA MET A 168 -3.67 -11.21 -10.70
C MET A 168 -4.70 -11.19 -11.83
N GLU A 169 -5.62 -10.23 -11.86
CA GLU A 169 -6.64 -10.12 -12.92
C GLU A 169 -6.02 -9.80 -14.28
N ARG A 170 -5.06 -8.86 -14.35
CA ARG A 170 -4.33 -8.55 -15.58
C ARG A 170 -3.56 -9.76 -16.13
N ASN A 171 -3.10 -10.64 -15.24
CA ASN A 171 -2.27 -11.79 -15.57
C ASN A 171 -2.99 -13.12 -15.35
N ILE A 172 -4.31 -13.16 -15.58
CA ILE A 172 -5.15 -14.30 -15.23
C ILE A 172 -4.72 -15.61 -15.90
N SER A 173 -4.05 -15.57 -17.06
CA SER A 173 -3.56 -16.76 -17.76
C SER A 173 -2.14 -17.19 -17.35
N ASN A 174 -1.46 -16.48 -16.44
CA ASN A 174 -0.11 -16.81 -16.00
C ASN A 174 -0.15 -17.49 -14.62
N GLY A 175 -0.03 -18.82 -14.62
CA GLY A 175 -0.12 -19.63 -13.39
C GLY A 175 0.90 -19.26 -12.31
N THR A 176 2.12 -18.85 -12.67
CA THR A 176 3.14 -18.41 -11.71
C THR A 176 2.74 -17.11 -11.02
N VAL A 177 2.25 -16.12 -11.78
CA VAL A 177 1.78 -14.85 -11.22
C VAL A 177 0.55 -15.07 -10.33
N GLN A 178 -0.32 -16.02 -10.68
CA GLN A 178 -1.43 -16.40 -9.80
C GLN A 178 -0.94 -17.01 -8.49
N GLU A 179 0.07 -17.89 -8.54
CA GLU A 179 0.63 -18.56 -7.36
C GLU A 179 1.28 -17.53 -6.43
N ASP A 180 2.19 -16.71 -6.97
CA ASP A 180 2.87 -15.64 -6.23
C ASP A 180 1.87 -14.63 -5.65
N GLY A 181 0.81 -14.30 -6.40
CA GLY A 181 -0.27 -13.42 -5.95
C GLY A 181 -1.05 -14.00 -4.77
N CYS A 182 -1.42 -15.28 -4.82
CA CYS A 182 -2.09 -15.98 -3.70
C CYS A 182 -1.18 -15.99 -2.45
N HIS A 183 0.10 -16.27 -2.63
CA HIS A 183 1.09 -16.29 -1.57
C HIS A 183 1.25 -14.89 -0.92
N ALA A 184 1.37 -13.84 -1.73
CA ALA A 184 1.47 -12.47 -1.25
C ALA A 184 0.22 -12.03 -0.47
N LEU A 185 -0.98 -12.26 -1.01
CA LEU A 185 -2.23 -11.93 -0.32
C LEU A 185 -2.35 -12.66 1.03
N ARG A 186 -1.98 -13.95 1.07
CA ARG A 186 -1.96 -14.74 2.30
C ARG A 186 -1.05 -14.08 3.35
N ASN A 187 0.17 -13.72 2.98
CA ASN A 187 1.14 -13.15 3.93
C ASN A 187 0.70 -11.77 4.44
N VAL A 188 0.18 -10.92 3.55
CA VAL A 188 -0.37 -9.59 3.89
C VAL A 188 -1.53 -9.71 4.88
N ALA A 189 -2.41 -10.69 4.72
CA ALA A 189 -3.61 -10.84 5.55
C ALA A 189 -3.43 -11.72 6.81
N PHE A 190 -2.39 -12.56 6.87
CA PHE A 190 -2.22 -13.54 7.95
C PHE A 190 -2.11 -12.85 9.32
N HIS A 191 -3.03 -13.17 10.25
CA HIS A 191 -3.13 -12.53 11.57
C HIS A 191 -3.23 -10.99 11.52
N CYS A 192 -3.80 -10.41 10.47
CA CYS A 192 -4.06 -8.96 10.37
C CYS A 192 -5.54 -8.74 10.08
N LEU A 193 -6.33 -8.45 11.13
CA LEU A 193 -7.79 -8.29 11.01
C LEU A 193 -8.20 -7.16 10.05
N PRO A 194 -7.58 -5.96 10.08
CA PRO A 194 -7.87 -4.92 9.09
C PRO A 194 -7.70 -5.43 7.65
N ASN A 195 -6.60 -6.15 7.38
CA ASN A 195 -6.35 -6.70 6.05
C ASN A 195 -7.30 -7.83 5.65
N LEU A 196 -7.85 -8.60 6.60
CA LEU A 196 -8.88 -9.59 6.32
C LEU A 196 -10.20 -8.93 5.88
N VAL A 197 -10.55 -7.78 6.44
CA VAL A 197 -11.70 -6.98 6.02
C VAL A 197 -11.46 -6.40 4.62
N LEU A 198 -10.29 -5.81 4.39
CA LEU A 198 -9.89 -5.30 3.08
C LEU A 198 -9.84 -6.41 2.02
N ALA A 199 -9.40 -7.63 2.35
CA ALA A 199 -9.38 -8.76 1.43
C ALA A 199 -10.78 -9.11 0.90
N ARG A 200 -11.83 -8.99 1.72
CA ARG A 200 -13.22 -9.14 1.29
C ARG A 200 -13.66 -7.99 0.42
N GLU A 201 -13.45 -6.75 0.89
CA GLU A 201 -13.94 -5.53 0.24
C GLU A 201 -13.27 -5.24 -1.10
N GLN A 202 -12.00 -5.60 -1.23
CA GLN A 202 -11.18 -5.39 -2.43
C GLN A 202 -11.16 -6.62 -3.35
N GLY A 203 -11.99 -7.64 -3.09
CA GLY A 203 -12.20 -8.76 -4.00
C GLY A 203 -11.11 -9.85 -4.00
N ALA A 204 -10.22 -9.89 -3.00
CA ALA A 204 -9.13 -10.86 -2.94
C ALA A 204 -9.62 -12.31 -2.85
N ILE A 205 -10.71 -12.56 -2.10
CA ILE A 205 -11.32 -13.90 -2.00
C ILE A 205 -11.79 -14.39 -3.38
N ALA A 206 -12.49 -13.51 -4.12
CA ALA A 206 -12.98 -13.82 -5.46
C ALA A 206 -11.83 -14.02 -6.45
N ALA A 207 -10.76 -13.22 -6.36
CA ALA A 207 -9.57 -13.35 -7.19
C ALA A 207 -8.88 -14.71 -6.98
N VAL A 208 -8.70 -15.15 -5.73
CA VAL A 208 -8.10 -16.47 -5.42
C VAL A 208 -8.97 -17.61 -5.96
N LEU A 209 -10.29 -17.55 -5.78
CA LEU A 209 -11.20 -18.56 -6.32
C LEU A 209 -11.13 -18.62 -7.85
N LYS A 210 -11.11 -17.47 -8.52
CA LYS A 210 -11.00 -17.38 -9.97
C LYS A 210 -9.65 -17.91 -10.48
N ALA A 211 -8.56 -17.62 -9.77
CA ALA A 211 -7.23 -18.14 -10.08
C ALA A 211 -7.21 -19.68 -10.04
N MET A 212 -7.73 -20.25 -8.95
CA MET A 212 -7.84 -21.71 -8.79
C MET A 212 -8.75 -22.35 -9.85
N GLU A 213 -9.85 -21.69 -10.23
CA GLU A 213 -10.74 -22.17 -11.29
C GLU A 213 -10.08 -22.15 -12.67
N THR A 214 -9.27 -21.13 -12.95
CA THR A 214 -8.61 -20.93 -14.26
C THR A 214 -7.45 -21.88 -14.48
N HIS A 215 -6.72 -22.28 -13.43
CA HIS A 215 -5.54 -23.15 -13.50
C HIS A 215 -5.72 -24.41 -12.63
N PRO A 216 -6.68 -25.28 -12.93
CA PRO A 216 -6.95 -26.49 -12.15
C PRO A 216 -5.81 -27.51 -12.20
N GLU A 217 -4.90 -27.41 -13.17
CA GLU A 217 -3.74 -28.29 -13.36
C GLU A 217 -2.46 -27.79 -12.66
N ASN A 218 -2.44 -26.54 -12.18
CA ASN A 218 -1.31 -26.01 -11.43
C ASN A 218 -1.40 -26.41 -9.95
N GLU A 219 -0.72 -27.49 -9.57
CA GLU A 219 -0.73 -28.03 -8.20
C GLU A 219 -0.29 -27.01 -7.14
N ALA A 220 0.77 -26.26 -7.41
CA ALA A 220 1.34 -25.29 -6.47
C ALA A 220 0.34 -24.16 -6.21
N LEU A 221 -0.28 -23.61 -7.26
CA LEU A 221 -1.35 -22.62 -7.12
C LEU A 221 -2.54 -23.17 -6.34
N GLN A 222 -2.97 -24.42 -6.56
CA GLN A 222 -4.09 -24.99 -5.80
C GLN A 222 -3.76 -25.09 -4.31
N ALA A 223 -2.54 -25.50 -3.96
CA ALA A 223 -2.09 -25.57 -2.57
C ALA A 223 -2.04 -24.19 -1.90
N GLU A 224 -1.54 -23.18 -2.62
CA GLU A 224 -1.45 -21.80 -2.13
C GLU A 224 -2.81 -21.10 -2.06
N GLY A 225 -3.66 -21.29 -3.07
CA GLY A 225 -5.02 -20.74 -3.09
C GLY A 225 -5.86 -21.28 -1.94
N LEU A 226 -5.81 -22.59 -1.66
CA LEU A 226 -6.49 -23.17 -0.49
C LEU A 226 -5.94 -22.61 0.83
N TRP A 227 -4.64 -22.32 0.91
CA TRP A 227 -4.08 -21.70 2.11
C TRP A 227 -4.55 -20.25 2.28
N ALA A 228 -4.54 -19.46 1.20
CA ALA A 228 -5.06 -18.10 1.23
C ALA A 228 -6.54 -18.08 1.67
N LEU A 229 -7.38 -18.96 1.12
CA LEU A 229 -8.79 -19.08 1.53
C LEU A 229 -8.93 -19.45 3.01
N LEU A 230 -8.11 -20.37 3.51
CA LEU A 230 -8.09 -20.74 4.93
C LEU A 230 -7.77 -19.53 5.81
N VAL A 231 -6.75 -18.75 5.45
CA VAL A 231 -6.38 -17.52 6.16
C VAL A 231 -7.52 -16.51 6.13
N PHE A 232 -8.14 -16.31 4.96
CA PHE A 232 -9.20 -15.31 4.81
C PHE A 232 -10.48 -15.66 5.55
N CYS A 233 -10.81 -16.95 5.72
CA CYS A 233 -12.15 -17.36 6.15
C CYS A 233 -12.21 -17.96 7.56
N SER A 234 -11.10 -18.45 8.13
CA SER A 234 -11.17 -19.24 9.38
C SER A 234 -11.64 -18.44 10.60
N ASN A 235 -11.45 -17.13 10.61
CA ASN A 235 -11.74 -16.26 11.75
C ASN A 235 -12.74 -15.13 11.42
N THR A 236 -13.41 -15.20 10.28
CA THR A 236 -14.25 -14.12 9.74
C THR A 236 -15.45 -14.74 9.00
N GLU A 237 -16.61 -14.77 9.66
CA GLU A 237 -17.83 -15.37 9.11
C GLU A 237 -18.26 -14.70 7.82
N GLU A 238 -18.08 -13.38 7.72
CA GLU A 238 -18.42 -12.59 6.54
C GLU A 238 -17.53 -12.95 5.34
N ASN A 239 -16.26 -13.29 5.57
CA ASN A 239 -15.37 -13.72 4.49
C ASN A 239 -15.73 -15.15 4.06
N ALA A 240 -16.01 -16.03 5.03
CA ALA A 240 -16.47 -17.38 4.75
C ALA A 240 -17.77 -17.36 3.92
N ALA A 241 -18.70 -16.45 4.22
CA ALA A 241 -19.94 -16.28 3.46
C ALA A 241 -19.71 -15.97 1.97
N VAL A 242 -18.63 -15.24 1.62
CA VAL A 242 -18.24 -14.98 0.22
C VAL A 242 -17.72 -16.24 -0.46
N ALA A 243 -16.97 -17.08 0.25
CA ALA A 243 -16.35 -18.28 -0.32
C ALA A 243 -17.29 -19.50 -0.37
N LYS A 244 -18.29 -19.59 0.54
CA LYS A 244 -19.23 -20.72 0.65
C LYS A 244 -19.91 -21.13 -0.67
N PRO A 245 -20.42 -20.21 -1.51
CA PRO A 245 -21.00 -20.57 -2.81
C PRO A 245 -20.05 -21.30 -3.76
N HIS A 246 -18.75 -21.23 -3.51
CA HIS A 246 -17.69 -21.84 -4.33
C HIS A 246 -17.12 -23.14 -3.72
N ALA A 247 -17.78 -23.73 -2.72
CA ALA A 247 -17.30 -24.96 -2.05
C ALA A 247 -17.01 -26.12 -3.03
N SER A 248 -17.75 -26.23 -4.14
CA SER A 248 -17.50 -27.24 -5.18
C SER A 248 -16.10 -27.15 -5.80
N LEU A 249 -15.50 -25.96 -5.83
CA LEU A 249 -14.14 -25.76 -6.34
C LEU A 249 -13.11 -26.40 -5.40
N VAL A 250 -13.28 -26.25 -4.09
CA VAL A 250 -12.43 -26.89 -3.08
C VAL A 250 -12.51 -28.41 -3.21
N HIS A 251 -13.72 -28.95 -3.34
CA HIS A 251 -13.92 -30.39 -3.56
C HIS A 251 -13.22 -30.89 -4.82
N LYS A 252 -13.30 -30.12 -5.91
CA LYS A 252 -12.63 -30.43 -7.18
C LYS A 252 -11.11 -30.45 -7.00
N ALA A 253 -10.53 -29.45 -6.34
CA ALA A 253 -9.09 -29.40 -6.08
C ALA A 253 -8.61 -30.61 -5.26
N VAL A 254 -9.33 -30.96 -4.19
CA VAL A 254 -9.04 -32.15 -3.36
C VAL A 254 -9.15 -33.45 -4.17
N ALA A 255 -10.12 -33.56 -5.08
CA ALA A 255 -10.26 -34.74 -5.93
C ALA A 255 -9.16 -34.83 -7.00
N THR A 256 -8.73 -33.70 -7.57
CA THR A 256 -7.66 -33.64 -8.59
C THR A 256 -6.30 -34.03 -8.02
N TYR A 257 -6.00 -33.66 -6.76
CA TYR A 257 -4.69 -33.88 -6.13
C TYR A 257 -4.77 -34.80 -4.90
N PRO A 258 -5.05 -36.10 -5.08
CA PRO A 258 -5.27 -37.03 -3.97
C PRO A 258 -4.01 -37.31 -3.14
N THR A 259 -2.81 -37.10 -3.71
CA THR A 259 -1.52 -37.39 -3.06
C THR A 259 -0.87 -36.17 -2.40
N ASN A 260 -1.35 -34.96 -2.67
CA ASN A 260 -0.76 -33.74 -2.12
C ASN A 260 -1.30 -33.50 -0.70
N ALA A 261 -0.44 -33.68 0.31
CA ALA A 261 -0.84 -33.60 1.72
C ALA A 261 -1.40 -32.23 2.13
N ASP A 262 -0.85 -31.14 1.59
CA ASP A 262 -1.29 -29.77 1.89
C ASP A 262 -2.69 -29.50 1.34
N ILE A 263 -2.92 -29.85 0.07
CA ILE A 263 -4.25 -29.72 -0.57
C ILE A 263 -5.27 -30.58 0.17
N GLN A 264 -4.92 -31.83 0.51
CA GLN A 264 -5.80 -32.72 1.25
C GLN A 264 -6.16 -32.17 2.62
N SER A 265 -5.18 -31.71 3.39
CA SER A 265 -5.39 -31.20 4.75
C SER A 265 -6.23 -29.92 4.75
N ARG A 266 -5.80 -28.91 3.99
CA ARG A 266 -6.46 -27.59 3.91
C ARG A 266 -7.84 -27.70 3.27
N GLY A 267 -7.95 -28.46 2.19
CA GLY A 267 -9.21 -28.65 1.48
C GLY A 267 -10.28 -29.37 2.31
N ARG A 268 -9.91 -30.34 3.15
CA ARG A 268 -10.85 -30.96 4.11
C ARG A 268 -11.34 -29.97 5.16
N PHE A 269 -10.45 -29.14 5.70
CA PHE A 269 -10.85 -28.12 6.66
C PHE A 269 -11.81 -27.11 6.02
N LEU A 270 -11.47 -26.60 4.84
CA LEU A 270 -12.32 -25.69 4.08
C LEU A 270 -13.66 -26.30 3.68
N THR A 271 -13.69 -27.60 3.36
CA THR A 271 -14.94 -28.33 3.11
C THR A 271 -15.88 -28.26 4.32
N VAL A 272 -15.36 -28.42 5.53
CA VAL A 272 -16.15 -28.32 6.77
C VAL A 272 -16.54 -26.87 7.04
N LEU A 273 -15.62 -25.93 6.84
CA LEU A 273 -15.87 -24.50 7.05
C LEU A 273 -16.96 -23.95 6.10
N PHE A 274 -17.03 -24.49 4.89
CA PHE A 274 -17.97 -24.04 3.85
C PHE A 274 -19.30 -24.81 3.81
N ALA A 275 -19.44 -25.85 4.62
CA ALA A 275 -20.73 -26.50 4.87
C ALA A 275 -21.73 -25.55 5.57
#